data_AF-A0A9P7GLT2-F1
#
_entry.id   AF-A0A9P7GLT2-F1
#
_cell.length_a   1.000
_cell.length_b   1.000
_cell.length_c   1.000
_cell.angle_alpha   90.00
_cell.angle_beta   90.00
_cell.angle_gamma   90.00
#
_symmetry.space_group_name_H-M   'P 1'
#
loop_
_entity.id
_entity.type
_entity.pdbx_description
1 polymer ?
#
loop_
_entity_poly.entity_id
_entity_poly.type
_entity_poly.pdbx_seq_one_letter_code
_entity_poly.pdbx_strand_id
1 'polypeptide(L)'
;MEQGAILQDVAALHVRLGRASMPMVGGGPSVSTQIAALRRLLFGWETKDKETGFWFKQASEGVVPLVIDVDSADVMASLLIMKLEVEDRIGSTMRMVFSGASEAHLLAKEIGDANVGVILRPSRPFPLAWDQRRILPGPPLTSETNLVKLLRNGVVAALGVSEACEARNMRFDIQWVGELI
;
A
#
# COMPACT_ATOMS: atom_id res chain seq x y z
N MET A 1 30.08 6.12 12.37
CA MET A 1 28.63 6.06 12.65
C MET A 1 28.46 6.45 14.10
N GLU A 2 27.71 7.51 14.40
CA GLU A 2 27.52 7.97 15.79
C GLU A 2 26.45 7.15 16.51
N GLN A 3 26.64 6.94 17.82
CA GLN A 3 25.69 6.26 18.70
C GLN A 3 24.40 7.09 18.80
N GLY A 4 23.31 6.59 18.20
CA GLY A 4 22.01 7.28 18.13
C GLY A 4 21.45 7.49 16.71
N ALA A 5 22.16 7.07 15.65
CA ALA A 5 21.72 7.29 14.27
C ALA A 5 20.55 6.39 13.80
N ILE A 6 20.19 5.34 14.55
CA ILE A 6 19.08 4.44 14.23
C ILE A 6 17.94 4.69 15.21
N LEU A 7 16.87 5.32 14.72
CA LEU A 7 15.71 5.67 15.54
C LEU A 7 14.85 4.44 15.88
N GLN A 8 14.83 3.45 14.99
CA GLN A 8 14.03 2.23 15.11
C GLN A 8 14.63 1.13 14.22
N ASP A 9 14.93 -0.03 14.80
CA ASP A 9 15.53 -1.15 14.05
C ASP A 9 14.54 -1.81 13.08
N VAL A 10 13.26 -1.87 13.43
CA VAL A 10 12.19 -2.45 12.60
C VAL A 10 11.10 -1.42 12.34
N ALA A 11 11.08 -0.85 11.14
CA ALA A 11 10.19 0.25 10.79
C ALA A 11 8.80 -0.20 10.31
N ALA A 12 8.72 -1.29 9.54
CA ALA A 12 7.48 -1.75 8.92
C ALA A 12 7.56 -3.23 8.52
N LEU A 13 6.40 -3.88 8.46
CA LEU A 13 6.26 -5.21 7.87
C LEU A 13 5.78 -5.06 6.42
N HIS A 14 6.55 -5.57 5.46
CA HIS A 14 6.23 -5.45 4.04
C HIS A 14 5.69 -6.76 3.47
N VAL A 15 4.55 -6.69 2.79
CA VAL A 15 3.95 -7.80 2.06
C VAL A 15 3.57 -7.32 0.66
N ARG A 16 3.63 -8.21 -0.34
CA ARG A 16 3.18 -7.91 -1.70
C ARG A 16 1.96 -8.76 -2.03
N LEU A 17 0.92 -8.12 -2.56
CA LEU A 17 -0.30 -8.77 -3.02
C LEU A 17 -0.60 -8.34 -4.43
N GLY A 18 -0.80 -9.31 -5.31
CA GLY A 18 -1.12 -9.03 -6.70
C GLY A 18 -0.96 -10.22 -7.61
N ARG A 19 -1.30 -10.03 -8.87
CA ARG A 19 -1.08 -11.05 -9.90
C ARG A 19 0.41 -11.13 -10.21
N ALA A 20 0.88 -12.34 -10.52
CA ALA A 20 2.24 -12.51 -11.03
C ALA A 20 2.39 -11.69 -12.31
N SER A 21 3.28 -10.70 -12.28
CA SER A 21 3.44 -9.71 -13.35
C SER A 21 4.27 -10.23 -14.53
N MET A 22 4.98 -11.36 -14.37
CA MET A 22 5.78 -11.96 -15.45
C MET A 22 5.19 -13.28 -15.95
N PRO A 23 4.80 -13.35 -17.24
CA PRO A 23 4.34 -14.60 -17.87
C PRO A 23 5.39 -15.71 -17.91
N MET A 24 6.68 -15.35 -17.83
CA MET A 24 7.83 -16.26 -17.99
C MET A 24 8.25 -16.96 -16.69
N VAL A 25 7.75 -16.49 -15.54
CA VAL A 25 7.97 -17.12 -14.24
C VAL A 25 6.63 -17.76 -13.88
N GLY A 26 6.60 -19.09 -13.73
CA GLY A 26 5.36 -19.86 -13.53
C GLY A 26 4.36 -19.21 -12.56
N GLY A 27 3.07 -19.44 -12.80
CA GLY A 27 1.98 -18.76 -12.11
C GLY A 27 2.13 -18.81 -10.59
N GLY A 28 2.18 -17.64 -9.96
CA GLY A 28 2.12 -17.51 -8.50
C GLY A 28 0.76 -17.94 -7.93
N PRO A 29 0.64 -18.08 -6.60
CA PRO A 29 -0.64 -18.37 -5.97
C PRO A 29 -1.68 -17.31 -6.34
N SER A 30 -2.94 -17.71 -6.44
CA SER A 30 -4.03 -16.78 -6.76
C SER A 30 -4.12 -15.66 -5.71
N VAL A 31 -4.62 -14.50 -6.12
CA VAL A 31 -4.83 -13.36 -5.21
C VAL A 31 -5.69 -13.75 -4.01
N SER A 32 -6.73 -14.56 -4.22
CA SER A 32 -7.57 -15.09 -3.14
C SER A 32 -6.79 -15.97 -2.15
N THR A 33 -5.84 -16.77 -2.63
CA THR A 33 -4.97 -17.59 -1.78
C THR A 33 -4.02 -16.70 -0.97
N GLN A 34 -3.46 -15.66 -1.59
CA GLN A 34 -2.58 -14.72 -0.90
C GLN A 34 -3.33 -13.94 0.21
N ILE A 35 -4.54 -13.45 -0.07
CA ILE A 35 -5.39 -12.77 0.92
C ILE A 35 -5.77 -13.75 2.05
N ALA A 36 -6.16 -14.98 1.70
CA ALA A 36 -6.46 -16.00 2.70
C ALA A 36 -5.24 -16.26 3.60
N ALA A 37 -4.05 -16.43 3.03
CA ALA A 37 -2.82 -16.60 3.81
C ALA A 37 -2.54 -15.41 4.72
N LEU A 38 -2.66 -14.17 4.23
CA LEU A 38 -2.46 -12.97 5.04
C LEU A 38 -3.45 -12.88 6.20
N ARG A 39 -4.74 -13.16 5.95
CA ARG A 39 -5.76 -13.21 6.99
C ARG A 39 -5.41 -14.24 8.07
N ARG A 40 -4.93 -15.43 7.68
CA ARG A 40 -4.49 -16.48 8.63
C ARG A 40 -3.37 -16.01 9.55
N LEU A 41 -2.40 -15.29 8.99
CA LEU A 41 -1.24 -14.76 9.72
C LEU A 41 -1.64 -13.65 10.70
N LEU A 42 -2.47 -12.71 10.27
CA LEU A 42 -2.95 -11.60 11.11
C LEU A 42 -3.84 -12.07 12.27
N PHE A 43 -4.58 -13.17 12.08
CA PHE A 43 -5.39 -13.80 13.13
C PHE A 43 -4.60 -14.64 14.14
N GLY A 44 -3.28 -14.72 14.01
CA GLY A 44 -2.43 -15.40 14.99
C GLY A 44 -2.55 -16.92 14.98
N TRP A 45 -2.83 -17.53 13.82
CA TRP A 45 -2.85 -18.99 13.67
C TRP A 45 -1.46 -19.64 13.56
N GLU A 46 -0.38 -18.85 13.55
CA GLU A 46 0.98 -19.36 13.73
C GLU A 46 1.43 -19.31 15.19
N THR A 47 2.21 -20.31 15.61
CA THR A 47 2.83 -20.36 16.93
C THR A 47 3.72 -19.13 17.15
N LYS A 48 3.54 -18.46 18.30
CA LYS A 48 4.30 -17.27 18.71
C LYS A 48 5.81 -17.51 18.84
N ASP A 49 6.22 -18.78 18.82
CA ASP A 49 7.62 -19.20 18.90
C ASP A 49 8.43 -18.85 17.64
N LYS A 50 7.75 -18.52 16.53
CA LYS A 50 8.39 -18.06 15.29
C LYS A 50 8.35 -16.54 15.22
N GLU A 51 9.46 -15.97 14.74
CA GLU A 51 9.60 -14.53 14.48
C GLU A 51 8.48 -13.98 13.59
N THR A 52 8.03 -14.76 12.60
CA THR A 52 6.88 -14.46 11.75
C THR A 52 5.62 -14.17 12.58
N GLY A 53 5.21 -15.09 13.45
CA GLY A 53 4.01 -14.94 14.28
C GLY A 53 4.11 -13.74 15.24
N PHE A 54 5.31 -13.45 15.74
CA PHE A 54 5.56 -12.27 16.57
C PHE A 54 5.29 -10.96 15.80
N TRP A 55 5.89 -10.79 14.61
CA TRP A 55 5.74 -9.55 13.84
C TRP A 55 4.34 -9.37 13.26
N PHE A 56 3.68 -10.44 12.81
CA PHE A 56 2.30 -10.35 12.34
C PHE A 56 1.33 -10.00 13.46
N LYS A 57 1.60 -10.44 14.71
CA LYS A 57 0.85 -10.01 15.89
C LYS A 57 1.09 -8.53 16.20
N GLN A 58 2.34 -8.06 16.14
CA GLN A 58 2.64 -6.63 16.33
C GLN A 58 2.00 -5.76 15.24
N ALA A 59 1.93 -6.26 14.00
CA ALA A 59 1.24 -5.57 12.91
C ALA A 59 -0.28 -5.50 13.14
N SER A 60 -0.89 -6.61 13.59
CA SER A 60 -2.33 -6.66 13.83
C SER A 60 -2.77 -5.87 15.07
N GLU A 61 -1.90 -5.76 16.09
CA GLU A 61 -2.06 -4.86 17.24
C GLU A 61 -1.79 -3.38 16.90
N GLY A 62 -1.29 -3.09 15.69
CA GLY A 62 -0.95 -1.74 15.25
C GLY A 62 0.37 -1.20 15.82
N VAL A 63 1.21 -2.02 16.46
CA VAL A 63 2.54 -1.62 16.98
C VAL A 63 3.57 -1.41 15.87
N VAL A 64 3.43 -2.14 14.76
CA VAL A 64 4.23 -1.96 13.54
C VAL A 64 3.28 -1.72 12.36
N PRO A 65 3.54 -0.75 11.47
CA PRO A 65 2.71 -0.56 10.28
C PRO A 65 2.89 -1.73 9.30
N LEU A 66 1.77 -2.23 8.76
CA LEU A 66 1.77 -3.18 7.65
C LEU A 66 1.74 -2.41 6.33
N VAL A 67 2.82 -2.50 5.56
CA VAL A 67 2.93 -1.92 4.22
C VAL A 67 2.63 -3.01 3.20
N ILE A 68 1.58 -2.81 2.40
CA ILE A 68 1.13 -3.75 1.39
C ILE A 68 1.40 -3.16 0.01
N ASP A 69 2.29 -3.80 -0.76
CA ASP A 69 2.50 -3.50 -2.17
C ASP A 69 1.34 -4.07 -2.99
N VAL A 70 0.48 -3.20 -3.50
CA VAL A 70 -0.75 -3.51 -4.21
C VAL A 70 -1.14 -2.38 -5.16
N ASP A 71 -1.52 -2.72 -6.40
CA ASP A 71 -1.96 -1.74 -7.40
C ASP A 71 -3.46 -1.75 -7.65
N SER A 72 -4.08 -2.93 -7.61
CA SER A 72 -5.47 -3.14 -8.02
C SER A 72 -6.48 -2.68 -6.96
N ALA A 73 -7.47 -1.90 -7.39
CA ALA A 73 -8.56 -1.42 -6.53
C ALA A 73 -9.38 -2.58 -5.95
N ASP A 74 -9.62 -3.64 -6.70
CA ASP A 74 -10.43 -4.78 -6.23
C ASP A 74 -9.73 -5.52 -5.07
N VAL A 75 -8.39 -5.57 -5.11
CA VAL A 75 -7.57 -6.14 -4.04
C VAL A 75 -7.53 -5.20 -2.84
N MET A 76 -7.37 -3.89 -3.06
CA MET A 76 -7.44 -2.88 -1.99
C MET A 76 -8.77 -2.93 -1.24
N ALA A 77 -9.90 -3.02 -1.94
CA ALA A 77 -11.22 -3.18 -1.32
C ALA A 77 -11.30 -4.42 -0.41
N SER A 78 -10.78 -5.55 -0.89
CA SER A 78 -10.72 -6.79 -0.11
C SER A 78 -9.85 -6.64 1.16
N LEU A 79 -8.77 -5.86 1.07
CA LEU A 79 -7.87 -5.59 2.20
C LEU A 79 -8.48 -4.63 3.21
N LEU A 80 -9.28 -3.64 2.77
CA LEU A 80 -10.03 -2.77 3.67
C LEU A 80 -11.06 -3.56 4.48
N ILE A 81 -11.77 -4.50 3.85
CA ILE A 81 -12.69 -5.41 4.55
C ILE A 81 -11.92 -6.28 5.55
N MET A 82 -10.79 -6.88 5.13
CA MET A 82 -9.95 -7.69 6.01
C MET A 82 -9.40 -6.87 7.20
N LYS A 83 -9.05 -5.60 6.99
CA LYS A 83 -8.62 -4.70 8.07
C LYS A 83 -9.70 -4.59 9.13
N LEU A 84 -10.95 -4.30 8.74
CA LEU A 84 -12.08 -4.21 9.65
C LEU A 84 -12.31 -5.53 10.42
N GLU A 85 -12.22 -6.68 9.74
CA GLU A 85 -12.31 -8.00 10.39
C GLU A 85 -11.23 -8.22 11.45
N VAL A 86 -10.00 -7.76 11.19
CA VAL A 86 -8.87 -7.86 12.13
C VAL A 86 -9.04 -6.92 13.31
N GLU A 87 -9.44 -5.67 13.06
CA GLU A 87 -9.66 -4.67 14.11
C GLU A 87 -10.82 -5.06 15.04
N ASP A 88 -11.93 -5.58 14.50
CA ASP A 88 -13.06 -6.09 15.27
C ASP A 88 -12.65 -7.26 16.18
N ARG A 89 -11.82 -8.16 15.67
CA ARG A 89 -11.38 -9.35 16.42
C ARG A 89 -10.37 -9.03 17.52
N ILE A 90 -9.43 -8.12 17.26
CA ILE A 90 -8.33 -7.82 18.19
C ILE A 90 -8.73 -6.71 19.17
N GLY A 91 -9.63 -5.82 18.77
CA GLY A 91 -10.04 -4.65 19.54
C GLY A 91 -9.01 -3.51 19.52
N SER A 92 -8.08 -3.53 18.56
CA SER A 92 -7.06 -2.48 18.35
C SER A 92 -7.10 -1.96 16.92
N THR A 93 -6.72 -0.70 16.73
CA THR A 93 -6.61 -0.07 15.41
C THR A 93 -5.32 -0.50 14.71
N MET A 94 -5.45 -1.15 13.57
CA MET A 94 -4.34 -1.63 12.76
C MET A 94 -3.81 -0.52 11.86
N ARG A 95 -2.49 -0.29 11.89
CA ARG A 95 -1.82 0.64 10.97
C ARG A 95 -1.52 -0.06 9.65
N MET A 96 -2.21 0.36 8.58
CA MET A 96 -2.06 -0.19 7.24
C MET A 96 -1.69 0.91 6.26
N VAL A 97 -0.80 0.59 5.32
CA VAL A 97 -0.35 1.48 4.25
C VAL A 97 -0.33 0.72 2.93
N PHE A 98 -0.94 1.27 1.88
CA PHE A 98 -0.79 0.75 0.53
C PHE A 98 0.42 1.37 -0.16
N SER A 99 1.25 0.56 -0.79
CA SER A 99 2.37 0.97 -1.63
C SER A 99 2.09 0.59 -3.08
N GLY A 100 2.47 1.43 -4.04
CA GLY A 100 2.14 1.25 -5.46
C GLY A 100 0.84 1.94 -5.80
N ALA A 101 -0.26 1.38 -5.33
CA ALA A 101 -1.58 2.00 -5.20
C ALA A 101 -2.07 2.74 -6.47
N SER A 102 -1.73 2.19 -7.64
CA SER A 102 -2.00 2.79 -8.94
C SER A 102 -3.49 3.08 -9.19
N GLU A 103 -4.38 2.23 -8.70
CA GLU A 103 -5.84 2.37 -8.83
C GLU A 103 -6.52 2.98 -7.57
N ALA A 104 -5.76 3.52 -6.61
CA ALA A 104 -6.32 3.97 -5.31
C ALA A 104 -7.31 5.13 -5.42
N HIS A 105 -7.20 5.97 -6.44
CA HIS A 105 -8.18 7.01 -6.76
C HIS A 105 -9.61 6.48 -6.97
N LEU A 106 -9.80 5.18 -7.25
CA LEU A 106 -11.14 4.58 -7.36
C LEU A 106 -11.80 4.36 -5.99
N LEU A 107 -10.99 4.19 -4.93
CA LEU A 107 -11.43 3.91 -3.56
C LEU A 107 -10.97 5.00 -2.58
N ALA A 108 -10.76 6.22 -3.08
CA ALA A 108 -10.16 7.29 -2.28
C ALA A 108 -10.97 7.61 -1.02
N LYS A 109 -12.31 7.53 -1.11
CA LYS A 109 -13.21 7.77 0.03
C LYS A 109 -13.07 6.64 1.07
N GLU A 110 -13.15 5.40 0.62
CA GLU A 110 -13.09 4.22 1.48
C GLU A 110 -11.73 4.10 2.18
N ILE A 111 -10.64 4.45 1.48
CA ILE A 111 -9.28 4.50 2.04
C ILE A 111 -9.17 5.59 3.13
N GLY A 112 -9.77 6.76 2.89
CA GLY A 112 -9.80 7.87 3.84
C GLY A 112 -10.60 7.53 5.09
N ASP A 113 -11.80 7.00 4.91
CA ASP A 113 -12.69 6.56 5.99
C ASP A 113 -12.04 5.45 6.85
N ALA A 114 -11.27 4.55 6.22
CA ALA A 114 -10.53 3.50 6.91
C ALA A 114 -9.20 3.97 7.53
N ASN A 115 -8.82 5.25 7.41
CA ASN A 115 -7.55 5.81 7.88
C ASN A 115 -6.33 4.97 7.43
N VAL A 116 -6.27 4.65 6.13
CA VAL A 116 -5.17 3.90 5.51
C VAL A 116 -4.27 4.86 4.75
N GLY A 117 -2.96 4.79 5.00
CA GLY A 117 -1.98 5.59 4.28
C GLY A 117 -1.75 5.07 2.87
N VAL A 118 -1.37 5.94 1.94
CA VAL A 118 -1.05 5.55 0.56
C VAL A 118 0.31 6.10 0.13
N ILE A 119 1.18 5.23 -0.37
CA ILE A 119 2.44 5.58 -1.02
C ILE A 119 2.29 5.29 -2.51
N LEU A 120 2.11 6.34 -3.31
CA LEU A 120 2.04 6.24 -4.76
C LEU A 120 3.45 6.04 -5.33
N ARG A 121 3.69 4.87 -5.95
CA ARG A 121 4.98 4.51 -6.55
C ARG A 121 4.71 3.74 -7.85
N PRO A 122 5.06 4.27 -9.03
CA PRO A 122 5.83 5.49 -9.29
C PRO A 122 5.05 6.79 -9.06
N SER A 123 5.78 7.91 -8.95
CA SER A 123 5.23 9.27 -8.84
C SER A 123 4.33 9.64 -10.04
N ARG A 124 4.70 9.17 -11.24
CA ARG A 124 3.88 9.22 -12.45
C ARG A 124 3.35 7.84 -12.77
N PRO A 125 2.03 7.62 -12.73
CA PRO A 125 1.47 6.29 -12.98
C PRO A 125 1.72 5.87 -14.42
N PHE A 126 2.24 4.66 -14.60
CA PHE A 126 2.43 4.03 -15.91
C PHE A 126 2.00 2.55 -15.83
N PRO A 127 1.11 2.07 -16.73
CA PRO A 127 0.52 0.75 -16.60
C PRO A 127 1.46 -0.32 -17.16
N LEU A 128 2.34 -0.88 -16.32
CA LEU A 128 3.24 -1.98 -16.69
C LEU A 128 2.58 -3.35 -16.55
N ALA A 129 1.67 -3.48 -15.59
CA ALA A 129 0.98 -4.72 -15.28
C ALA A 129 -0.54 -4.59 -15.42
N TRP A 130 -1.22 -5.74 -15.53
CA TRP A 130 -2.68 -5.79 -15.61
C TRP A 130 -3.38 -5.08 -14.44
N ASP A 131 -2.82 -5.21 -13.25
CA ASP A 131 -3.34 -4.62 -12.02
C ASP A 131 -3.20 -3.08 -11.98
N GLN A 132 -2.52 -2.49 -12.97
CA GLN A 132 -2.31 -1.06 -13.14
C GLN A 132 -3.10 -0.49 -14.33
N ARG A 133 -4.03 -1.24 -14.92
CA ARG A 133 -4.70 -0.80 -16.17
C ARG A 133 -5.59 0.44 -15.99
N ARG A 134 -6.22 0.62 -14.82
CA ARG A 134 -7.14 1.75 -14.56
C ARG A 134 -6.40 2.90 -13.88
N ILE A 135 -5.23 3.30 -14.39
CA ILE A 135 -4.52 4.47 -13.83
C ILE A 135 -5.27 5.77 -14.13
N LEU A 136 -5.08 6.77 -13.26
CA LEU A 136 -5.51 8.14 -13.51
C LEU A 136 -4.32 8.91 -14.13
N PRO A 137 -4.32 9.17 -15.45
CA PRO A 137 -3.14 9.67 -16.15
C PRO A 137 -2.72 11.09 -15.74
N GLY A 138 -3.62 11.88 -15.16
CA GLY A 138 -3.38 13.29 -14.84
C GLY A 138 -3.48 14.22 -16.05
N PRO A 139 -3.19 15.52 -15.87
CA PRO A 139 -3.20 16.50 -16.95
C PRO A 139 -2.15 16.20 -18.02
N PRO A 140 -2.44 16.47 -19.32
CA PRO A 140 -3.63 17.12 -19.85
C PRO A 140 -4.84 16.19 -20.12
N LEU A 141 -4.68 14.88 -19.96
CA LEU A 141 -5.72 13.90 -20.33
C LEU A 141 -6.89 13.87 -19.34
N THR A 142 -6.62 14.13 -18.07
CA THR A 142 -7.63 14.21 -17.00
C THR A 142 -7.38 15.43 -16.14
N SER A 143 -8.44 16.02 -15.59
CA SER A 143 -8.35 17.23 -14.77
C SER A 143 -7.72 17.01 -13.40
N GLU A 144 -7.65 15.76 -12.94
CA GLU A 144 -7.16 15.39 -11.61
C GLU A 144 -6.06 14.33 -11.71
N THR A 145 -5.18 14.31 -10.72
CA THR A 145 -4.18 13.25 -10.52
C THR A 145 -4.59 12.33 -9.37
N ASN A 146 -4.01 11.13 -9.32
CA ASN A 146 -4.29 10.15 -8.25
C ASN A 146 -4.03 10.77 -6.86
N LEU A 147 -2.92 11.52 -6.71
CA LEU A 147 -2.56 12.20 -5.47
C LEU A 147 -3.59 13.24 -5.05
N VAL A 148 -4.00 14.14 -5.96
CA VAL A 148 -4.98 15.20 -5.66
C VAL A 148 -6.31 14.60 -5.21
N LYS A 149 -6.76 13.52 -5.86
CA LYS A 149 -8.01 12.86 -5.49
C LYS A 149 -7.94 12.22 -4.11
N LEU A 150 -6.81 11.60 -3.76
CA LEU A 150 -6.59 11.03 -2.42
C LEU A 150 -6.57 12.13 -1.35
N LEU A 151 -5.83 13.22 -1.57
CA LEU A 151 -5.75 14.34 -0.64
C LEU A 151 -7.13 15.00 -0.40
N ARG A 152 -7.93 15.17 -1.45
CA ARG A 152 -9.31 15.71 -1.35
C ARG A 152 -10.24 14.84 -0.52
N ASN A 153 -9.97 13.54 -0.41
CA ASN A 153 -10.74 12.60 0.41
C ASN A 153 -10.10 12.37 1.80
N GLY A 154 -9.17 13.24 2.24
CA GLY A 154 -8.56 13.16 3.56
C GLY A 154 -7.56 12.01 3.73
N VAL A 155 -7.13 11.37 2.65
CA VAL A 155 -6.13 10.30 2.70
C VAL A 155 -4.74 10.90 2.90
N VAL A 156 -3.99 10.35 3.86
CA VAL A 156 -2.56 10.66 4.00
C VAL A 156 -1.79 9.96 2.88
N ALA A 157 -1.42 10.74 1.87
CA ALA A 157 -0.72 10.25 0.69
C ALA A 157 0.73 10.73 0.64
N ALA A 158 1.62 9.84 0.20
CA ALA A 158 3.02 10.11 -0.05
C ALA A 158 3.37 9.70 -1.49
N LEU A 159 4.42 10.31 -2.04
CA LEU A 159 5.00 9.92 -3.32
C LEU A 159 6.28 9.13 -3.09
N GLY A 160 6.44 8.06 -3.85
CA GLY A 160 7.62 7.21 -3.86
C GLY A 160 8.17 7.06 -5.27
N VAL A 161 9.45 6.72 -5.35
CA VAL A 161 10.14 6.45 -6.61
C VAL A 161 10.42 4.97 -6.78
N SER A 162 10.42 4.49 -8.02
CA SER A 162 10.72 3.10 -8.32
C SER A 162 12.21 2.83 -8.21
N GLU A 163 13.02 3.77 -8.69
CA GLU A 163 14.47 3.69 -8.68
C GLU A 163 15.12 4.91 -8.03
N ALA A 164 16.29 4.74 -7.43
CA ALA A 164 17.01 5.84 -6.79
C ALA A 164 17.37 6.97 -7.76
N CYS A 165 17.53 6.66 -9.06
CA CYS A 165 17.83 7.65 -10.08
C CYS A 165 16.68 8.64 -10.30
N GLU A 166 15.42 8.19 -10.13
CA GLU A 166 14.20 8.97 -10.30
C GLU A 166 13.97 9.98 -9.17
N ALA A 167 14.57 9.76 -7.99
CA ALA A 167 14.45 10.64 -6.83
C ALA A 167 14.78 12.11 -7.15
N ARG A 168 15.72 12.34 -8.07
CA ARG A 168 16.10 13.69 -8.52
C ARG A 168 14.97 14.44 -9.25
N ASN A 169 14.04 13.70 -9.86
CA ASN A 169 12.94 14.23 -10.65
C ASN A 169 11.68 14.49 -9.80
N MET A 170 11.62 13.94 -8.59
CA MET A 170 10.44 13.99 -7.73
C MET A 170 9.94 15.42 -7.45
N ARG A 171 10.84 16.41 -7.38
CA ARG A 171 10.47 17.83 -7.26
C ARG A 171 9.63 18.33 -8.44
N PHE A 172 9.94 17.88 -9.66
CA PHE A 172 9.23 18.26 -10.87
C PHE A 172 7.89 17.52 -10.97
N ASP A 173 7.85 16.27 -10.50
CA ASP A 173 6.61 15.50 -10.43
C ASP A 173 5.62 16.10 -9.42
N ILE A 174 6.11 16.54 -8.26
CA ILE A 174 5.30 17.26 -7.27
C ILE A 174 4.75 18.56 -7.88
N GLN A 175 5.57 19.34 -8.58
CA GLN A 175 5.11 20.58 -9.22
C GLN A 175 4.01 20.32 -10.25
N TRP A 176 4.15 19.27 -11.08
CA TRP A 176 3.12 18.88 -12.04
C TRP A 176 1.79 18.51 -11.38
N VAL A 177 1.84 17.91 -10.18
CA VAL A 177 0.63 17.64 -9.40
C VAL A 177 0.08 18.90 -8.71
N GLY A 178 0.98 19.77 -8.25
CA GLY A 178 0.66 20.95 -7.43
C GLY A 178 -0.08 22.06 -8.16
N GLU A 179 -0.08 22.11 -9.50
CA GLU A 179 -0.94 23.05 -10.26
C GLU A 179 -2.45 22.80 -10.07
N LEU A 180 -2.84 21.75 -9.35
CA LEU A 180 -4.23 21.32 -9.13
C LEU A 180 -4.71 21.42 -7.67
N ILE A 181 -3.86 21.92 -6.76
CA ILE A 181 -4.16 22.15 -5.33
C ILE A 181 -4.32 23.65 -5.12
#